data_AF-A0A934F0P3-F1
#
_entry.id   AF-A0A934F0P3-F1
#
_cell.length_a   1.000
_cell.length_b   1.000
_cell.length_c   1.000
_cell.angle_alpha   90.00
_cell.angle_beta   90.00
_cell.angle_gamma   90.00
#
_symmetry.space_group_name_H-M   'P 1'
#
loop_
_entity.id
_entity.type
_entity.pdbx_description
1 polymer ?
#
loop_
_entity_poly.entity_id
_entity_poly.type
_entity_poly.pdbx_seq_one_letter_code
_entity_poly.pdbx_strand_id
1 'polypeptide(L)'
;MKTKLVAALLGLTLAGLADAGAQQKIIQRIYTEVDVTDDGGLEGKVDVPLTHALAMSREFVDKEGTYSYERCFRGKLSEGDKTFKFEHLPVGKYDLVFINQDQSVLYEGLNLGDDISKLPPVSKQNLEKIVGKQDGFFNRYFIMRAGLQTVEKDGDKTLKMSALVERLRDKKFLTQGGDLVKATRNGKEAMAFVRRFEVLELNQATDDWQVADTRHIYRETESSEGALPHFRHVFAPALGNIRVVHTVKSLGLVPLLKP
;
A
#
# COMPACT_ATOMS: atom_id res chain seq x y z
N MET A 1 11.66 65.95 -36.60
CA MET A 1 11.74 64.50 -36.93
C MET A 1 11.07 63.75 -35.79
N LYS A 2 9.80 63.37 -35.94
CA LYS A 2 9.25 62.08 -36.43
C LYS A 2 9.31 60.93 -35.39
N THR A 3 8.10 60.59 -34.91
CA THR A 3 7.52 59.25 -34.53
C THR A 3 8.16 58.46 -33.38
N LYS A 4 7.49 58.16 -32.23
CA LYS A 4 6.29 57.32 -31.91
C LYS A 4 6.48 55.80 -32.03
N LEU A 5 6.02 55.11 -30.95
CA LEU A 5 5.38 53.78 -30.82
C LEU A 5 6.17 52.52 -30.35
N VAL A 6 5.77 52.08 -29.14
CA VAL A 6 5.11 50.80 -28.77
C VAL A 6 5.91 49.56 -28.32
N ALA A 7 5.50 49.16 -27.10
CA ALA A 7 5.59 47.94 -26.31
C ALA A 7 5.91 46.58 -26.96
N ALA A 8 6.53 45.71 -26.16
CA ALA A 8 5.97 44.40 -25.87
C ALA A 8 6.36 43.96 -24.44
N LEU A 9 5.33 43.77 -23.60
CA LEU A 9 5.37 42.94 -22.40
C LEU A 9 5.68 41.50 -22.83
N LEU A 10 6.60 40.82 -22.13
CA LEU A 10 6.51 39.38 -21.94
C LEU A 10 6.84 39.09 -20.48
N GLY A 11 5.77 39.12 -19.67
CA GLY A 11 5.77 38.41 -18.40
C GLY A 11 5.75 36.92 -18.71
N LEU A 12 6.80 36.21 -18.34
CA LEU A 12 6.71 34.77 -18.15
C LEU A 12 6.19 34.52 -16.73
N THR A 13 4.89 34.28 -16.64
CA THR A 13 4.28 33.62 -15.50
C THR A 13 4.80 32.18 -15.44
N LEU A 14 5.73 31.89 -14.54
CA LEU A 14 6.01 30.53 -14.07
C LEU A 14 4.82 30.07 -13.21
N ALA A 15 3.78 29.58 -13.88
CA ALA A 15 2.73 28.78 -13.25
C ALA A 15 2.85 27.36 -13.81
N GLY A 16 3.33 26.42 -12.99
CA GLY A 16 3.42 25.01 -13.43
C GLY A 16 4.34 24.05 -12.69
N LEU A 17 4.78 24.33 -11.46
CA LEU A 17 5.65 23.40 -10.70
C LEU A 17 5.13 22.99 -9.31
N ALA A 18 3.88 23.30 -8.98
CA ALA A 18 3.36 23.06 -7.63
C ALA A 18 2.85 21.62 -7.35
N ASP A 19 2.56 20.81 -8.37
CA ASP A 19 1.75 19.59 -8.15
C ASP A 19 2.57 18.29 -7.96
N ALA A 20 3.75 18.17 -8.57
CA ALA A 20 4.59 16.97 -8.41
C ALA A 20 5.14 16.82 -6.98
N GLY A 21 5.52 17.94 -6.33
CA GLY A 21 6.10 17.94 -4.99
C GLY A 21 5.11 17.61 -3.87
N ALA A 22 3.83 17.96 -4.03
CA ALA A 22 2.78 17.65 -3.06
C ALA A 22 2.39 16.17 -3.10
N GLN A 23 2.32 15.59 -4.30
CA GLN A 23 2.03 14.18 -4.51
C GLN A 23 3.17 13.28 -3.99
N GLN A 24 4.42 13.69 -4.21
CA GLN A 24 5.62 13.03 -3.69
C GLN A 24 5.67 13.08 -2.14
N LYS A 25 5.27 14.20 -1.51
CA LYS A 25 5.15 14.33 -0.04
C LYS A 25 4.08 13.44 0.58
N ILE A 26 2.96 13.18 -0.09
CA ILE A 26 1.91 12.27 0.41
C ILE A 26 2.35 10.81 0.29
N ILE A 27 3.05 10.44 -0.78
CA ILE A 27 3.62 9.09 -0.97
C ILE A 27 4.74 8.83 0.05
N GLN A 28 5.57 9.83 0.37
CA GLN A 28 6.63 9.73 1.38
C GLN A 28 6.10 9.40 2.78
N ARG A 29 4.88 9.82 3.15
CA ARG A 29 4.29 9.53 4.49
C ARG A 29 3.84 8.08 4.68
N ILE A 30 3.79 7.27 3.63
CA ILE A 30 3.39 5.86 3.73
C ILE A 30 4.57 5.01 4.20
N TYR A 31 5.78 5.34 3.74
CA TYR A 31 6.95 4.53 4.01
C TYR A 31 7.70 5.04 5.24
N THR A 32 8.13 4.11 6.05
CA THR A 32 9.01 4.36 7.19
C THR A 32 10.38 4.78 6.67
N GLU A 33 10.90 5.89 7.19
CA GLU A 33 12.26 6.32 6.93
C GLU A 33 13.24 5.29 7.52
N VAL A 34 14.31 5.01 6.78
CA VAL A 34 15.34 4.06 7.22
C VAL A 34 16.32 4.74 8.18
N ASP A 35 16.71 4.04 9.23
CA ASP A 35 17.82 4.44 10.09
C ASP A 35 19.10 3.81 9.56
N VAL A 36 20.01 4.63 9.00
CA VAL A 36 21.26 4.16 8.41
C VAL A 36 22.21 3.46 9.39
N THR A 37 21.92 3.53 10.70
CA THR A 37 22.66 2.80 11.74
C THR A 37 22.21 1.34 11.90
N ASP A 38 21.07 0.94 11.34
CA ASP A 38 20.66 -0.46 11.26
C ASP A 38 21.46 -1.19 10.18
N ASP A 39 22.19 -2.24 10.55
CA ASP A 39 22.97 -3.07 9.60
C ASP A 39 22.14 -4.19 8.93
N GLY A 40 20.89 -4.36 9.35
CA GLY A 40 19.99 -5.39 8.85
C GLY A 40 19.45 -5.09 7.46
N GLY A 41 18.90 -6.12 6.81
CA GLY A 41 18.29 -5.96 5.50
C GLY A 41 17.82 -7.28 4.91
N LEU A 42 17.16 -7.17 3.76
CA LEU A 42 16.69 -8.31 2.97
C LEU A 42 17.05 -8.07 1.51
N GLU A 43 17.51 -9.10 0.82
CA GLU A 43 17.70 -9.05 -0.63
C GLU A 43 17.27 -10.36 -1.29
N GLY A 44 16.93 -10.30 -2.57
CA GLY A 44 16.55 -11.49 -3.31
C GLY A 44 16.19 -11.18 -4.75
N LYS A 45 15.82 -12.24 -5.47
CA LYS A 45 15.37 -12.18 -6.85
C LYS A 45 13.99 -12.79 -6.98
N VAL A 46 13.25 -12.36 -7.99
CA VAL A 46 11.97 -12.92 -8.40
C VAL A 46 12.00 -13.25 -9.89
N ASP A 47 11.11 -14.13 -10.35
CA ASP A 47 11.06 -14.59 -11.74
C ASP A 47 10.26 -13.65 -12.67
N VAL A 48 9.46 -12.74 -12.10
CA VAL A 48 8.71 -11.70 -12.80
C VAL A 48 9.18 -10.30 -12.38
N PRO A 49 9.18 -9.30 -13.28
CA PRO A 49 9.53 -7.93 -12.90
C PRO A 49 8.52 -7.40 -11.88
N LEU A 50 8.99 -6.57 -10.95
CA LEU A 50 8.17 -5.85 -9.98
C LEU A 50 8.13 -4.37 -10.34
N THR A 51 7.15 -3.66 -9.85
CA THR A 51 7.20 -2.19 -9.81
C THR A 51 7.40 -1.67 -8.41
N HIS A 52 6.99 -2.44 -7.39
CA HIS A 52 7.25 -2.14 -5.99
C HIS A 52 7.57 -3.39 -5.20
N ALA A 53 8.52 -3.25 -4.26
CA ALA A 53 8.77 -4.21 -3.20
C ALA A 53 8.61 -3.52 -1.85
N LEU A 54 7.80 -4.10 -0.98
CA LEU A 54 7.45 -3.55 0.33
C LEU A 54 7.76 -4.58 1.42
N ALA A 55 8.26 -4.13 2.57
CA ALA A 55 8.48 -4.94 3.75
C ALA A 55 7.66 -4.35 4.91
N MET A 56 6.70 -5.13 5.38
CA MET A 56 5.82 -4.78 6.47
C MET A 56 6.39 -5.36 7.76
N SER A 57 6.70 -4.51 8.74
CA SER A 57 7.20 -4.98 10.03
C SER A 57 6.12 -5.77 10.75
N ARG A 58 6.47 -6.92 11.29
CA ARG A 58 5.67 -7.64 12.27
C ARG A 58 6.19 -7.26 13.63
N GLU A 59 5.78 -6.09 14.10
CA GLU A 59 6.06 -5.72 15.47
C GLU A 59 4.99 -6.31 16.36
N PHE A 60 5.46 -6.86 17.48
CA PHE A 60 4.60 -7.13 18.60
C PHE A 60 4.28 -5.75 19.21
N VAL A 61 3.05 -5.29 19.04
CA VAL A 61 2.58 -4.02 19.63
C VAL A 61 2.65 -4.08 21.15
N ASP A 62 2.57 -5.29 21.68
CA ASP A 62 2.51 -5.60 23.10
C ASP A 62 3.35 -6.88 23.34
N LYS A 63 3.88 -7.12 24.54
CA LYS A 63 4.61 -8.37 24.88
C LYS A 63 3.70 -9.61 24.82
N GLU A 64 2.46 -9.44 24.37
CA GLU A 64 1.31 -10.30 24.53
C GLU A 64 0.76 -10.84 23.18
N GLY A 65 1.43 -10.58 22.05
CA GLY A 65 1.26 -11.36 20.82
C GLY A 65 0.37 -10.75 19.74
N THR A 66 -0.04 -9.48 19.86
CA THR A 66 -0.69 -8.76 18.75
C THR A 66 0.35 -8.31 17.73
N TYR A 67 0.21 -8.71 16.47
CA TYR A 67 0.99 -8.12 15.38
C TYR A 67 0.34 -6.83 14.92
N SER A 68 1.11 -5.75 14.81
CA SER A 68 0.72 -4.61 13.97
C SER A 68 1.79 -4.36 12.93
N TYR A 69 1.30 -3.84 11.81
CA TYR A 69 2.10 -3.44 10.67
C TYR A 69 2.52 -1.98 10.75
N GLU A 70 2.98 -1.50 11.91
CA GLU A 70 3.25 -0.07 12.13
C GLU A 70 4.20 0.53 11.09
N ARG A 71 5.21 -0.25 10.68
CA ARG A 71 6.26 0.19 9.74
C ARG A 71 6.14 -0.50 8.39
N CYS A 72 6.28 0.29 7.33
CA CYS A 72 6.26 -0.15 5.94
C CYS A 72 7.50 0.38 5.24
N PHE A 73 8.43 -0.48 4.86
CA PHE A 73 9.66 -0.09 4.19
C PHE A 73 9.56 -0.36 2.70
N ARG A 74 10.08 0.56 1.89
CA ARG A 74 10.15 0.38 0.43
C ARG A 74 11.54 -0.13 0.03
N GLY A 75 11.56 -1.23 -0.70
CA GLY A 75 12.76 -1.80 -1.28
C GLY A 75 13.17 -1.10 -2.57
N LYS A 76 14.46 -1.15 -2.87
CA LYS A 76 15.04 -0.78 -4.16
C LYS A 76 14.89 -1.96 -5.12
N LEU A 77 14.59 -1.67 -6.38
CA LEU A 77 14.53 -2.65 -7.47
C LEU A 77 15.70 -2.44 -8.43
N SER A 78 16.19 -3.53 -9.02
CA SER A 78 17.33 -3.55 -9.94
C SER A 78 17.26 -4.76 -10.88
N GLU A 79 18.19 -4.85 -11.83
CA GLU A 79 18.31 -5.96 -12.80
C GLU A 79 17.00 -6.21 -13.58
N GLY A 80 16.45 -5.17 -14.20
CA GLY A 80 15.16 -5.25 -14.90
C GLY A 80 14.00 -5.49 -13.94
N ASP A 81 14.09 -4.88 -12.76
CA ASP A 81 13.13 -4.94 -11.65
C ASP A 81 12.84 -6.34 -11.10
N LYS A 82 13.76 -7.27 -11.30
CA LYS A 82 13.68 -8.65 -10.79
C LYS A 82 14.48 -8.88 -9.52
N THR A 83 15.35 -7.95 -9.15
CA THR A 83 16.14 -8.03 -7.93
C THR A 83 15.70 -6.94 -6.96
N PHE A 84 15.34 -7.33 -5.74
CA PHE A 84 14.89 -6.43 -4.69
C PHE A 84 15.93 -6.34 -3.55
N LYS A 85 16.03 -5.17 -2.94
CA LYS A 85 16.86 -4.93 -1.76
C LYS A 85 16.18 -3.99 -0.78
N PHE A 86 16.07 -4.42 0.47
CA PHE A 86 15.70 -3.61 1.62
C PHE A 86 16.96 -3.42 2.46
N GLU A 87 17.42 -2.18 2.55
CA GLU A 87 18.59 -1.80 3.34
C GLU A 87 18.12 -1.23 4.67
N HIS A 88 18.93 -1.39 5.70
CA HIS A 88 18.70 -0.75 7.00
C HIS A 88 17.35 -1.14 7.62
N LEU A 89 17.04 -2.43 7.57
CA LEU A 89 15.90 -2.96 8.29
C LEU A 89 16.31 -3.25 9.74
N PRO A 90 15.59 -2.70 10.72
CA PRO A 90 15.73 -3.07 12.13
C PRO A 90 15.62 -4.58 12.36
N VAL A 91 16.20 -5.06 13.46
CA VAL A 91 16.02 -6.45 13.88
C VAL A 91 14.54 -6.71 14.14
N GLY A 92 14.00 -7.74 13.49
CA GLY A 92 12.58 -8.01 13.56
C GLY A 92 12.14 -9.13 12.64
N LYS A 93 10.82 -9.25 12.48
CA LYS A 93 10.19 -10.12 11.50
C LYS A 93 9.45 -9.25 10.50
N TYR A 94 9.45 -9.66 9.24
CA TYR A 94 8.84 -8.91 8.17
C TYR A 94 8.01 -9.82 7.27
N ASP A 95 6.91 -9.29 6.79
CA ASP A 95 6.14 -9.86 5.68
C ASP A 95 6.36 -8.99 4.44
N LEU A 96 6.58 -9.61 3.29
CA LEU A 96 6.83 -8.90 2.04
C LEU A 96 5.54 -8.79 1.21
N VAL A 97 5.41 -7.64 0.55
CA VAL A 97 4.36 -7.39 -0.45
C VAL A 97 5.04 -6.91 -1.73
N PHE A 98 4.81 -7.63 -2.82
CA PHE A 98 5.34 -7.32 -4.14
C PHE A 98 4.21 -6.94 -5.09
N ILE A 99 4.43 -5.90 -5.87
CA ILE A 99 3.43 -5.34 -6.78
C ILE A 99 4.01 -5.37 -8.19
N ASN A 100 3.27 -5.92 -9.14
CA ASN A 100 3.53 -5.77 -10.57
C ASN A 100 2.34 -5.01 -11.18
N GLN A 101 2.51 -3.72 -11.44
CA GLN A 101 1.45 -2.88 -11.99
C GLN A 101 1.10 -3.26 -13.43
N ASP A 102 2.09 -3.58 -14.25
CA ASP A 102 1.88 -3.91 -15.67
C ASP A 102 0.97 -5.13 -15.84
N GLN A 103 1.06 -6.11 -14.94
CA GLN A 103 0.21 -7.29 -14.91
C GLN A 103 -1.00 -7.16 -13.99
N SER A 104 -1.11 -6.04 -13.26
CA SER A 104 -2.13 -5.79 -12.22
C SER A 104 -2.21 -6.93 -11.20
N VAL A 105 -1.06 -7.29 -10.60
CA VAL A 105 -0.95 -8.40 -9.65
C VAL A 105 -0.24 -7.94 -8.37
N LEU A 106 -0.79 -8.37 -7.24
CA LEU A 106 -0.22 -8.19 -5.91
C LEU A 106 0.10 -9.58 -5.32
N TYR A 107 1.36 -9.76 -4.94
CA TYR A 107 1.84 -10.92 -4.19
C TYR A 107 2.07 -10.50 -2.74
N GLU A 108 1.57 -11.26 -1.78
CA GLU A 108 1.73 -10.92 -0.37
C GLU A 108 1.97 -12.13 0.52
N GLY A 109 2.78 -11.94 1.57
CA GLY A 109 2.99 -12.91 2.64
C GLY A 109 2.50 -12.43 4.00
N LEU A 110 1.57 -11.47 4.05
CA LEU A 110 1.06 -10.89 5.29
C LEU A 110 0.46 -11.99 6.16
N ASN A 111 0.76 -11.98 7.46
CA ASN A 111 -0.01 -12.76 8.40
C ASN A 111 -1.28 -12.00 8.82
N LEU A 112 -2.42 -12.33 8.21
CA LEU A 112 -3.73 -11.78 8.60
C LEU A 112 -4.50 -12.70 9.57
N GLY A 113 -3.92 -13.83 9.97
CA GLY A 113 -4.60 -14.88 10.74
C GLY A 113 -5.22 -15.99 9.88
N ASP A 114 -6.01 -16.83 10.54
CA ASP A 114 -6.72 -17.97 9.94
C ASP A 114 -7.84 -17.49 9.00
N ASP A 115 -8.22 -18.34 8.05
CA ASP A 115 -9.29 -18.04 7.12
C ASP A 115 -10.63 -17.70 7.81
N ILE A 116 -11.32 -16.67 7.30
CA ILE A 116 -12.59 -16.17 7.84
C ILE A 116 -13.79 -17.08 7.54
N SER A 117 -13.60 -18.29 6.99
CA SER A 117 -14.66 -19.26 6.71
C SER A 117 -15.55 -19.54 7.92
N LYS A 118 -14.97 -19.50 9.13
CA LYS A 118 -15.66 -19.69 10.41
C LYS A 118 -16.57 -18.51 10.81
N LEU A 119 -16.49 -17.36 10.15
CA LEU A 119 -17.39 -16.25 10.44
C LEU A 119 -18.82 -16.56 10.00
N PRO A 120 -19.83 -16.14 10.79
CA PRO A 120 -21.22 -16.15 10.36
C PRO A 120 -21.40 -15.35 9.05
N PRO A 121 -22.34 -15.75 8.17
CA PRO A 121 -22.63 -15.02 6.93
C PRO A 121 -22.93 -13.52 7.15
N VAL A 122 -23.62 -13.19 8.26
CA VAL A 122 -23.93 -11.79 8.62
C VAL A 122 -22.66 -10.99 8.86
N SER A 123 -21.70 -11.52 9.62
CA SER A 123 -20.42 -10.84 9.87
C SER A 123 -19.60 -10.66 8.58
N LYS A 124 -19.67 -11.60 7.63
CA LYS A 124 -19.02 -11.44 6.31
C LYS A 124 -19.65 -10.29 5.50
N GLN A 125 -20.98 -10.22 5.44
CA GLN A 125 -21.68 -9.11 4.78
C GLN A 125 -21.42 -7.77 5.45
N ASN A 126 -21.31 -7.76 6.77
CA ASN A 126 -21.02 -6.56 7.52
C ASN A 126 -19.57 -6.11 7.34
N LEU A 127 -18.61 -7.02 7.23
CA LEU A 127 -17.24 -6.67 6.84
C LEU A 127 -17.22 -5.90 5.51
N GLU A 128 -17.93 -6.38 4.48
CA GLU A 128 -18.04 -5.67 3.20
C GLU A 128 -18.65 -4.26 3.39
N LYS A 129 -19.71 -4.13 4.19
CA LYS A 129 -20.33 -2.83 4.49
C LYS A 129 -19.38 -1.89 5.24
N ILE A 130 -18.63 -2.41 6.22
CA ILE A 130 -17.65 -1.65 6.99
C ILE A 130 -16.56 -1.13 6.05
N VAL A 131 -15.97 -2.02 5.25
CA VAL A 131 -14.94 -1.67 4.28
C VAL A 131 -15.47 -0.64 3.28
N GLY A 132 -16.67 -0.84 2.75
CA GLY A 132 -17.28 0.08 1.78
C GLY A 132 -17.61 1.47 2.33
N LYS A 133 -17.83 1.61 3.64
CA LYS A 133 -18.17 2.90 4.28
C LYS A 133 -16.98 3.59 4.94
N GLN A 134 -15.88 2.89 5.20
CA GLN A 134 -14.75 3.41 5.97
C GLN A 134 -14.06 4.62 5.32
N ASP A 135 -14.02 4.68 3.99
CA ASP A 135 -13.44 5.83 3.28
C ASP A 135 -14.28 6.21 2.05
N GLY A 136 -15.14 7.22 2.23
CA GLY A 136 -16.05 7.71 1.20
C GLY A 136 -15.37 8.42 0.02
N PHE A 137 -14.06 8.68 0.09
CA PHE A 137 -13.32 9.17 -1.08
C PHE A 137 -13.28 8.11 -2.18
N PHE A 138 -13.05 6.84 -1.84
CA PHE A 138 -12.94 5.75 -2.80
C PHE A 138 -14.30 5.20 -3.15
N ASN A 139 -14.60 5.13 -4.44
CA ASN A 139 -15.93 4.70 -4.91
C ASN A 139 -16.00 3.20 -5.24
N ARG A 140 -14.87 2.49 -5.16
CA ARG A 140 -14.74 1.05 -5.36
C ARG A 140 -13.74 0.49 -4.36
N TYR A 141 -13.98 -0.74 -3.93
CA TYR A 141 -13.10 -1.47 -3.02
C TYR A 141 -13.16 -2.96 -3.34
N PHE A 142 -12.12 -3.68 -2.93
CA PHE A 142 -12.04 -5.13 -3.01
C PHE A 142 -11.28 -5.67 -1.80
N ILE A 143 -11.91 -6.57 -1.03
CA ILE A 143 -11.25 -7.28 0.07
C ILE A 143 -10.46 -8.43 -0.56
N MET A 144 -9.15 -8.28 -0.66
CA MET A 144 -8.29 -9.29 -1.27
C MET A 144 -8.20 -10.55 -0.41
N ARG A 145 -8.01 -10.34 0.89
CA ARG A 145 -8.00 -11.41 1.89
C ARG A 145 -8.34 -10.84 3.26
N ALA A 146 -9.02 -11.63 4.08
CA ALA A 146 -9.21 -11.34 5.49
C ALA A 146 -8.87 -12.58 6.31
N GLY A 147 -8.39 -12.36 7.52
CA GLY A 147 -8.09 -13.42 8.47
C GLY A 147 -8.50 -13.08 9.89
N LEU A 148 -8.65 -14.12 10.69
CA LEU A 148 -8.97 -14.06 12.12
C LEU A 148 -7.78 -14.51 12.95
N GLN A 149 -7.47 -13.74 13.98
CA GLN A 149 -6.52 -14.13 14.98
C GLN A 149 -7.20 -14.15 16.35
N THR A 150 -7.00 -15.24 17.09
CA THR A 150 -7.30 -15.24 18.52
C THR A 150 -6.12 -14.63 19.26
N VAL A 151 -6.39 -13.59 20.05
CA VAL A 151 -5.43 -12.94 20.93
C VAL A 151 -5.84 -13.25 22.36
N GLU A 152 -4.92 -13.84 23.12
CA GLU A 152 -5.14 -14.15 24.54
C GLU A 152 -4.37 -13.14 25.39
N LYS A 153 -5.07 -12.43 26.26
CA LYS A 153 -4.51 -11.41 27.15
C LYS A 153 -5.08 -11.58 28.54
N ASP A 154 -4.21 -11.70 29.54
CA ASP A 154 -4.60 -11.84 30.96
C ASP A 154 -5.61 -12.98 31.22
N GLY A 155 -5.57 -14.03 30.39
CA GLY A 155 -6.51 -15.16 30.41
C GLY A 155 -7.80 -14.96 29.60
N ASP A 156 -8.05 -13.75 29.09
CA ASP A 156 -9.18 -13.43 28.22
C ASP A 156 -8.82 -13.64 26.74
N LYS A 157 -9.68 -14.37 26.03
CA LYS A 157 -9.54 -14.61 24.60
C LYS A 157 -10.43 -13.64 23.83
N THR A 158 -9.80 -12.84 22.99
CA THR A 158 -10.49 -11.93 22.07
C THR A 158 -10.17 -12.30 20.62
N LEU A 159 -11.13 -12.07 19.72
CA LEU A 159 -10.90 -12.21 18.30
C LEU A 159 -10.54 -10.85 17.70
N LYS A 160 -9.47 -10.84 16.91
CA LYS A 160 -9.10 -9.74 16.03
C LYS A 160 -9.24 -10.19 14.59
N MET A 161 -9.64 -9.28 13.71
CA MET A 161 -9.67 -9.52 12.27
C MET A 161 -8.75 -8.55 11.57
N SER A 162 -8.03 -9.04 10.57
CA SER A 162 -7.24 -8.18 9.67
C SER A 162 -7.68 -8.42 8.24
N ALA A 163 -7.78 -7.35 7.44
CA ALA A 163 -8.18 -7.44 6.04
C ALA A 163 -7.23 -6.63 5.15
N LEU A 164 -6.67 -7.27 4.13
CA LEU A 164 -5.98 -6.60 3.04
C LEU A 164 -7.03 -6.12 2.03
N VAL A 165 -7.07 -4.82 1.81
CA VAL A 165 -8.08 -4.17 0.98
C VAL A 165 -7.41 -3.34 -0.11
N GLU A 166 -7.94 -3.47 -1.33
CA GLU A 166 -7.72 -2.53 -2.40
C GLU A 166 -8.83 -1.49 -2.42
N ARG A 167 -8.46 -0.22 -2.59
CA ARG A 167 -9.39 0.87 -2.88
C ARG A 167 -9.05 1.56 -4.17
N LEU A 168 -10.10 1.91 -4.92
CA LEU A 168 -10.01 2.63 -6.19
C LEU A 168 -10.91 3.87 -6.18
N ARG A 169 -10.28 5.01 -6.52
CA ARG A 169 -10.97 6.22 -6.96
C ARG A 169 -10.81 6.28 -8.47
N ASP A 170 -11.88 5.98 -9.18
CA ASP A 170 -11.90 5.98 -10.65
C ASP A 170 -12.97 6.90 -11.24
N LYS A 171 -13.57 7.75 -10.38
CA LYS A 171 -14.48 8.84 -10.73
C LYS A 171 -13.81 10.18 -10.53
N LYS A 172 -14.23 11.19 -11.30
CA LYS A 172 -13.84 12.62 -11.17
C LYS A 172 -13.79 13.06 -9.71
N PHE A 173 -12.70 13.65 -9.27
CA PHE A 173 -12.59 14.28 -7.96
C PHE A 173 -11.86 15.61 -8.06
N LEU A 174 -12.11 16.49 -7.09
CA LEU A 174 -11.57 17.83 -7.07
C LEU A 174 -10.43 17.92 -6.05
N THR A 175 -9.50 18.84 -6.29
CA THR A 175 -8.58 19.33 -5.26
C THR A 175 -9.35 20.08 -4.18
N GLN A 176 -8.69 20.41 -3.07
CA GLN A 176 -9.29 21.30 -2.05
C GLN A 176 -9.63 22.69 -2.61
N GLY A 177 -8.96 23.12 -3.69
CA GLY A 177 -9.26 24.37 -4.39
C GLY A 177 -10.44 24.29 -5.36
N GLY A 178 -11.05 23.11 -5.54
CA GLY A 178 -12.18 22.91 -6.45
C GLY A 178 -11.79 22.55 -7.88
N ASP A 179 -10.50 22.44 -8.19
CA ASP A 179 -10.01 22.07 -9.52
C ASP A 179 -10.11 20.57 -9.75
N LEU A 180 -10.45 20.16 -10.97
CA LEU A 180 -10.46 18.75 -11.33
C LEU A 180 -9.04 18.18 -11.30
N VAL A 181 -8.84 17.09 -10.57
CA VAL A 181 -7.54 16.41 -10.53
C VAL A 181 -7.32 15.64 -11.83
N LYS A 182 -6.25 16.00 -12.52
CA LYS A 182 -5.77 15.34 -13.73
C LYS A 182 -4.40 14.73 -13.47
N ALA A 183 -4.05 13.72 -14.25
CA ALA A 183 -2.72 13.13 -14.27
C ALA A 183 -2.22 13.09 -15.71
N THR A 184 -0.92 13.30 -15.89
CA THR A 184 -0.28 13.25 -17.23
C THR A 184 0.50 11.96 -17.38
N ARG A 185 0.27 11.24 -18.48
CA ARG A 185 1.09 10.09 -18.90
C ARG A 185 1.40 10.22 -20.39
N ASN A 186 2.66 10.05 -20.75
CA ASN A 186 3.16 10.18 -22.13
C ASN A 186 2.74 11.50 -22.79
N GLY A 187 2.72 12.60 -22.02
CA GLY A 187 2.36 13.94 -22.52
C GLY A 187 0.86 14.19 -22.72
N LYS A 188 -0.01 13.23 -22.37
CA LYS A 188 -1.47 13.40 -22.42
C LYS A 188 -2.04 13.54 -21.02
N GLU A 189 -2.84 14.59 -20.82
CA GLU A 189 -3.66 14.73 -19.61
C GLU A 189 -4.89 13.81 -19.71
N ALA A 190 -5.12 13.03 -18.67
CA ALA A 190 -6.39 12.35 -18.45
C ALA A 190 -6.84 12.55 -17.01
N MET A 191 -8.00 11.99 -16.67
CA MET A 191 -8.45 12.03 -15.29
C MET A 191 -7.47 11.28 -14.40
N ALA A 192 -7.23 11.81 -13.20
CA ALA A 192 -6.46 11.08 -12.21
C ALA A 192 -7.31 9.94 -11.62
N PHE A 193 -6.65 8.83 -11.38
CA PHE A 193 -7.17 7.68 -10.65
C PHE A 193 -6.29 7.49 -9.44
N VAL A 194 -6.87 7.12 -8.30
CA VAL A 194 -6.10 6.82 -7.09
C VAL A 194 -6.33 5.37 -6.70
N ARG A 195 -5.23 4.64 -6.56
CA ARG A 195 -5.21 3.27 -6.06
C ARG A 195 -4.53 3.26 -4.70
N ARG A 196 -5.10 2.51 -3.75
CA ARG A 196 -4.52 2.31 -2.42
C ARG A 196 -4.63 0.85 -2.02
N PHE A 197 -3.56 0.30 -1.47
CA PHE A 197 -3.61 -0.95 -0.72
C PHE A 197 -3.40 -0.63 0.76
N GLU A 198 -4.19 -1.28 1.61
CA GLU A 198 -4.17 -1.07 3.05
C GLU A 198 -4.50 -2.36 3.80
N VAL A 199 -3.99 -2.46 5.02
CA VAL A 199 -4.40 -3.46 5.98
C VAL A 199 -5.31 -2.77 6.99
N LEU A 200 -6.55 -3.24 7.09
CA LEU A 200 -7.49 -2.85 8.13
C LEU A 200 -7.33 -3.79 9.31
N GLU A 201 -7.24 -3.24 10.51
CA GLU A 201 -7.32 -3.99 11.76
C GLU A 201 -8.69 -3.74 12.38
N LEU A 202 -9.40 -4.81 12.73
CA LEU A 202 -10.74 -4.74 13.31
C LEU A 202 -10.78 -5.46 14.65
N ASN A 203 -11.42 -4.81 15.62
CA ASN A 203 -11.73 -5.37 16.91
C ASN A 203 -13.17 -5.88 16.92
N GLN A 204 -13.41 -6.93 17.72
CA GLN A 204 -14.75 -7.37 18.03
C GLN A 204 -15.48 -6.30 18.87
N ALA A 205 -16.71 -5.97 18.46
CA ALA A 205 -17.62 -5.06 19.13
C ALA A 205 -18.92 -5.80 19.50
N THR A 206 -19.79 -5.15 20.28
CA THR A 206 -21.05 -5.74 20.76
C THR A 206 -21.96 -6.20 19.62
N ASP A 207 -22.04 -5.39 18.56
CA ASP A 207 -22.97 -5.64 17.46
C ASP A 207 -22.32 -6.38 16.27
N ASP A 208 -21.01 -6.20 16.04
CA ASP A 208 -20.20 -6.97 15.06
C ASP A 208 -18.70 -6.59 15.14
N TRP A 209 -18.08 -6.17 14.03
CA TRP A 209 -16.69 -5.72 13.95
C TRP A 209 -16.60 -4.21 13.83
N GLN A 210 -15.55 -3.61 14.39
CA GLN A 210 -15.24 -2.20 14.24
C GLN A 210 -13.80 -2.02 13.80
N VAL A 211 -13.56 -1.15 12.82
CA VAL A 211 -12.21 -0.78 12.40
C VAL A 211 -11.53 -0.07 13.57
N ALA A 212 -10.44 -0.65 14.03
CA ALA A 212 -9.59 -0.14 15.09
C ALA A 212 -8.44 0.70 14.51
N ASP A 213 -7.83 0.22 13.43
CA ASP A 213 -6.74 0.91 12.75
C ASP A 213 -6.72 0.62 11.25
N THR A 214 -6.00 1.46 10.50
CA THR A 214 -5.79 1.34 9.07
C THR A 214 -4.34 1.64 8.73
N ARG A 215 -3.61 0.62 8.30
CA ARG A 215 -2.25 0.78 7.79
C ARG A 215 -2.26 0.87 6.27
N HIS A 216 -2.01 2.05 5.74
CA HIS A 216 -1.73 2.21 4.31
C HIS A 216 -0.36 1.60 3.99
N ILE A 217 -0.30 0.73 2.98
CA ILE A 217 0.95 0.07 2.56
C ILE A 217 1.43 0.53 1.19
N TYR A 218 0.50 1.00 0.34
CA TYR A 218 0.81 1.49 -0.98
C TYR A 218 -0.26 2.50 -1.44
N ARG A 219 0.17 3.54 -2.14
CA ARG A 219 -0.73 4.47 -2.82
C ARG A 219 -0.07 4.99 -4.08
N GLU A 220 -0.85 5.03 -5.14
CA GLU A 220 -0.46 5.66 -6.39
C GLU A 220 -1.58 6.53 -6.94
N THR A 221 -1.17 7.51 -7.73
CA THR A 221 -2.09 8.23 -8.60
C THR A 221 -1.61 8.04 -10.03
N GLU A 222 -2.47 7.47 -10.86
CA GLU A 222 -2.19 7.18 -12.25
C GLU A 222 -3.22 7.83 -13.17
N SER A 223 -2.85 8.06 -14.43
CA SER A 223 -3.82 8.42 -15.46
C SER A 223 -4.29 7.15 -16.16
N SER A 224 -5.60 6.99 -16.31
CA SER A 224 -6.20 5.86 -17.03
C SER A 224 -7.23 6.37 -18.05
N GLU A 225 -7.31 5.71 -19.20
CA GLU A 225 -8.41 5.86 -20.14
C GLU A 225 -9.51 4.85 -19.77
N GLY A 226 -10.22 5.13 -18.67
CA GLY A 226 -11.33 4.30 -18.19
C GLY A 226 -11.13 3.69 -16.81
N ALA A 227 -12.10 2.87 -16.40
CA ALA A 227 -12.11 2.26 -15.07
C ALA A 227 -10.97 1.25 -14.92
N LEU A 228 -10.20 1.37 -13.83
CA LEU A 228 -9.11 0.45 -13.54
C LEU A 228 -9.65 -0.90 -13.04
N PRO A 229 -9.12 -2.04 -13.50
CA PRO A 229 -9.45 -3.32 -12.90
C PRO A 229 -8.88 -3.39 -11.47
N HIS A 230 -9.50 -4.24 -10.64
CA HIS A 230 -8.87 -4.66 -9.40
C HIS A 230 -7.64 -5.53 -9.69
N PHE A 231 -6.64 -5.46 -8.81
CA PHE A 231 -5.48 -6.32 -8.94
C PHE A 231 -5.87 -7.76 -8.63
N ARG A 232 -5.28 -8.69 -9.37
CA ARG A 232 -5.27 -10.10 -8.96
C ARG A 232 -4.42 -10.23 -7.70
N HIS A 233 -4.94 -10.95 -6.72
CA HIS A 233 -4.26 -11.22 -5.46
C HIS A 233 -3.68 -12.63 -5.47
N VAL A 234 -2.43 -12.76 -5.01
CA VAL A 234 -1.74 -14.04 -4.84
C VAL A 234 -1.11 -14.07 -3.45
N PHE A 235 -1.64 -14.93 -2.57
CA PHE A 235 -0.99 -15.21 -1.29
C PHE A 235 0.21 -16.15 -1.49
N ALA A 236 1.38 -15.71 -1.05
CA ALA A 236 2.63 -16.45 -1.16
C ALA A 236 3.27 -16.59 0.24
N PRO A 237 3.09 -17.74 0.93
CA PRO A 237 3.61 -17.93 2.29
C PRO A 237 5.11 -17.71 2.45
N ALA A 238 5.89 -17.95 1.39
CA ALA A 238 7.34 -17.72 1.36
C ALA A 238 7.74 -16.25 1.54
N LEU A 239 6.80 -15.31 1.33
CA LEU A 239 6.99 -13.89 1.58
C LEU A 239 6.75 -13.50 3.04
N GLY A 240 6.27 -14.40 3.89
CA GLY A 240 5.90 -14.11 5.27
C GLY A 240 6.94 -14.54 6.31
N ASN A 241 6.85 -13.95 7.50
CA ASN A 241 7.59 -14.31 8.72
C ASN A 241 9.11 -14.34 8.54
N ILE A 242 9.65 -13.42 7.74
CA ILE A 242 11.06 -13.36 7.41
C ILE A 242 11.81 -12.62 8.51
N ARG A 243 12.66 -13.34 9.25
CA ARG A 243 13.50 -12.75 10.30
C ARG A 243 14.67 -11.98 9.70
N VAL A 244 14.83 -10.73 10.14
CA VAL A 244 15.99 -9.86 9.95
C VAL A 244 16.79 -9.79 11.25
N VAL A 245 18.11 -9.80 11.12
CA VAL A 245 19.09 -9.62 12.21
C VAL A 245 20.07 -8.51 11.79
N HIS A 246 21.16 -8.30 12.53
CA HIS A 246 22.18 -7.25 12.25
C HIS A 246 23.03 -7.47 10.98
N THR A 247 22.51 -8.19 9.99
CA THR A 247 23.15 -8.43 8.70
C THR A 247 22.09 -8.55 7.61
N VAL A 248 22.43 -8.14 6.38
CA VAL A 248 21.58 -8.38 5.21
C VAL A 248 21.40 -9.88 4.98
N LYS A 249 20.14 -10.32 4.91
CA LYS A 249 19.79 -11.71 4.62
C LYS A 249 19.40 -11.85 3.15
N SER A 250 20.07 -12.76 2.44
CA SER A 250 19.68 -13.14 1.09
C SER A 250 18.56 -14.19 1.14
N LEU A 251 17.51 -13.96 0.36
CA LEU A 251 16.37 -14.86 0.15
C LEU A 251 16.54 -15.72 -1.12
N GLY A 252 17.62 -15.51 -1.88
CA GLY A 252 17.84 -16.20 -3.16
C GLY A 252 16.76 -15.86 -4.17
N LEU A 253 16.37 -16.86 -4.98
CA LEU A 253 15.22 -16.75 -5.88
C LEU A 253 13.94 -17.06 -5.11
N VAL A 254 13.02 -16.10 -5.08
CA VAL A 254 11.67 -16.24 -4.56
C VAL A 254 10.73 -16.45 -5.76
N PRO A 255 10.27 -17.68 -6.03
CA PRO A 255 9.38 -17.94 -7.14
C PRO A 255 8.00 -17.31 -6.88
N LEU A 256 7.50 -16.52 -7.82
CA LEU A 256 6.16 -15.96 -7.75
C LEU A 256 5.25 -16.74 -8.69
N LEU A 257 4.16 -17.27 -8.15
CA LEU A 257 3.20 -18.03 -8.95
C LEU A 257 2.65 -17.15 -10.06
N LYS A 258 2.76 -17.60 -11.31
CA LYS A 258 2.12 -16.89 -12.40
C LYS A 258 0.60 -16.90 -12.17
N PRO A 259 -0.04 -15.74 -12.13
CA PRO A 259 -1.46 -15.59 -11.84
C PRO A 259 -2.34 -15.92 -13.04
#